data_AF-A0A6B3P2Q1-F1
#
_entry.id   AF-A0A6B3P2Q1-F1
#
_cell.length_a   1.000
_cell.length_b   1.000
_cell.length_c   1.000
_cell.angle_alpha   90.00
_cell.angle_beta   90.00
_cell.angle_gamma   90.00
#
_symmetry.space_group_name_H-M   'P 1'
#
loop_
_entity.id
_entity.type
_entity.pdbx_description
1 polymer ?
#
loop_
_entity_poly.entity_id
_entity_poly.type
_entity_poly.pdbx_seq_one_letter_code
_entity_poly.pdbx_strand_id
1 'polypeptide(L)'
;MEDNCLPVIMDLSFGNPSLHIYNKTLDKWVREFFSPSSPYTSFEELVFTNSFPHPEISLEMLWKELDKLNHLWDDIKQDSGYVAEKMELLPNGQGMSQLFSKGNLSKKVTLLVSEQVLLFKKVTRLIKNHIDTIIGMSGLPVFDEHDINAFLTRKTNGNTVDELVLVSGSSKDYEFKKAIVFMDELLALLSEKTIDIEQQLTWYRRYYEQEMCFVADGDMEVIRQVLASGETADSMVAKLKQYPKLLEDSGLNDTQPDAWVSSLAECIRQKIKSHISIRKSIHQDVGTIYHIQFNGQSKRLVLLANGFVINFFAKHEKGVKTEYIDPIVTMQLLGLVKLATTEKAIEPGVYRMAQKIKTEDINLFWKALDDKSRPIQF
;
A
#
# COMPACT_ATOMS: atom_id res chain seq x y z
N MET A 1 -16.74 1.78 -9.66
CA MET A 1 -15.69 1.24 -10.55
C MET A 1 -14.56 0.77 -9.68
N GLU A 2 -14.12 -0.45 -9.88
CA GLU A 2 -12.89 -0.96 -9.27
C GLU A 2 -11.74 -0.83 -10.28
N ASP A 3 -10.50 -0.89 -9.78
CA ASP A 3 -9.32 -0.81 -10.64
C ASP A 3 -9.00 -2.22 -11.14
N ASN A 4 -9.41 -2.55 -12.38
CA ASN A 4 -9.28 -3.88 -13.00
C ASN A 4 -7.86 -4.19 -13.52
N CYS A 5 -6.88 -3.39 -13.10
CA CYS A 5 -5.48 -3.44 -13.53
C CYS A 5 -4.57 -3.98 -12.41
N LEU A 6 -3.73 -4.96 -12.77
CA LEU A 6 -2.64 -5.50 -11.96
C LEU A 6 -1.32 -4.86 -12.40
N PRO A 7 -0.68 -3.99 -11.60
CA PRO A 7 0.65 -3.50 -11.89
C PRO A 7 1.73 -4.50 -11.50
N VAL A 8 2.73 -4.64 -12.37
CA VAL A 8 4.02 -5.27 -12.11
C VAL A 8 5.09 -4.20 -12.30
N ILE A 9 5.84 -3.89 -11.24
CA ILE A 9 6.94 -2.94 -11.32
C ILE A 9 8.17 -3.70 -11.79
N MET A 10 8.69 -3.35 -12.97
CA MET A 10 9.95 -3.93 -13.46
C MET A 10 11.12 -3.17 -12.85
N ASP A 11 11.94 -3.90 -12.10
CA ASP A 11 13.09 -3.35 -11.39
C ASP A 11 14.25 -3.08 -12.37
N LEU A 12 14.58 -1.81 -12.57
CA LEU A 12 15.69 -1.39 -13.43
C LEU A 12 16.94 -1.14 -12.58
N SER A 13 17.97 -1.94 -12.83
CA SER A 13 19.31 -1.71 -12.27
C SER A 13 19.78 -0.29 -12.62
N PHE A 14 19.90 0.56 -11.59
CA PHE A 14 20.08 2.00 -11.73
C PHE A 14 21.26 2.37 -12.63
N GLY A 15 20.97 3.01 -13.78
CA GLY A 15 21.98 3.43 -14.75
C GLY A 15 22.23 2.47 -15.93
N ASN A 16 21.44 1.40 -16.10
CA ASN A 16 21.46 0.59 -17.32
C ASN A 16 20.30 0.98 -18.28
N PRO A 17 20.57 1.64 -19.42
CA PRO A 17 19.52 2.11 -20.33
C PRO A 17 18.97 1.01 -21.27
N SER A 18 19.54 -0.19 -21.30
CA SER A 18 19.12 -1.27 -22.22
C SER A 18 17.83 -1.98 -21.75
N LEU A 19 16.69 -1.32 -21.91
CA LEU A 19 15.36 -1.91 -21.75
C LEU A 19 15.08 -2.96 -22.85
N HIS A 20 15.14 -4.23 -22.50
CA HIS A 20 14.61 -5.32 -23.33
C HIS A 20 13.11 -5.49 -23.06
N ILE A 21 12.27 -5.39 -24.11
CA ILE A 21 10.82 -5.59 -23.99
C ILE A 21 10.54 -6.99 -23.43
N TYR A 22 11.17 -8.01 -24.01
CA TYR A 22 11.02 -9.38 -23.52
C TYR A 22 12.11 -9.76 -22.52
N ASN A 23 11.69 -10.24 -21.35
CA ASN A 23 12.56 -10.78 -20.31
C ASN A 23 11.82 -11.82 -19.46
N LYS A 24 12.55 -12.57 -18.62
CA LYS A 24 12.01 -13.69 -17.83
C LYS A 24 10.94 -13.28 -16.80
N THR A 25 11.01 -12.06 -16.28
CA THR A 25 10.02 -11.56 -15.33
C THR A 25 8.70 -11.29 -16.04
N LEU A 26 8.74 -10.67 -17.22
CA LEU A 26 7.55 -10.47 -18.06
C LEU A 26 6.94 -11.81 -18.50
N ASP A 27 7.75 -12.76 -19.01
CA ASP A 27 7.27 -14.10 -19.39
C ASP A 27 6.54 -14.81 -18.23
N LYS A 28 7.16 -14.85 -17.04
CA LYS A 28 6.53 -15.43 -15.83
C LYS A 28 5.18 -14.78 -15.54
N TRP A 29 5.14 -13.45 -15.39
CA TRP A 29 3.93 -12.74 -14.98
C TRP A 29 2.82 -12.82 -16.03
N VAL A 30 3.15 -12.80 -17.33
CA VAL A 30 2.19 -13.02 -18.40
C VAL A 30 1.59 -14.43 -18.32
N ARG A 31 2.42 -15.48 -18.25
CA ARG A 31 1.92 -16.87 -18.13
C ARG A 31 1.10 -17.08 -16.86
N GLU A 32 1.51 -16.50 -15.73
CA GLU A 32 0.79 -16.59 -14.47
C GLU A 32 -0.54 -15.80 -14.47
N PHE A 33 -0.65 -14.72 -15.24
CA PHE A 33 -1.88 -13.93 -15.45
C PHE A 33 -2.88 -14.58 -16.42
N PHE A 34 -2.40 -15.34 -17.41
CA PHE A 34 -3.23 -16.09 -18.37
C PHE A 34 -3.53 -17.55 -17.95
N SER A 35 -2.84 -18.06 -16.92
CA SER A 35 -3.05 -19.41 -16.39
C SER A 35 -4.52 -19.68 -16.02
N PRO A 36 -5.09 -20.86 -16.34
CA PRO A 36 -6.41 -21.29 -15.86
C PRO A 36 -6.55 -21.33 -14.33
N SER A 37 -5.42 -21.47 -13.60
CA SER A 37 -5.35 -21.46 -12.14
C SER A 37 -4.85 -20.13 -11.55
N SER A 38 -4.81 -19.06 -12.35
CA SER A 38 -4.29 -17.76 -11.93
C SER A 38 -4.98 -17.22 -10.66
N PRO A 39 -4.24 -16.69 -9.67
CA PRO A 39 -4.82 -15.89 -8.60
C PRO A 39 -5.32 -14.51 -9.09
N TYR A 40 -5.03 -14.15 -10.35
CA TYR A 40 -5.30 -12.85 -10.96
C TYR A 40 -6.51 -12.88 -11.91
N THR A 41 -7.47 -13.78 -11.69
CA THR A 41 -8.71 -13.91 -12.50
C THR A 41 -9.64 -12.71 -12.39
N SER A 42 -9.54 -11.91 -11.32
CA SER A 42 -10.29 -10.65 -11.14
C SER A 42 -9.68 -9.45 -11.88
N PHE A 43 -8.57 -9.63 -12.61
CA PHE A 43 -7.88 -8.58 -13.35
C PHE A 43 -8.02 -8.78 -14.86
N GLU A 44 -8.54 -7.75 -15.53
CA GLU A 44 -8.70 -7.66 -16.97
C GLU A 44 -7.43 -7.08 -17.63
N GLU A 45 -6.65 -6.29 -16.88
CA GLU A 45 -5.41 -5.68 -17.36
C GLU A 45 -4.20 -6.06 -16.50
N LEU A 46 -3.05 -6.28 -17.16
CA LEU A 46 -1.73 -6.44 -16.57
C LEU A 46 -0.82 -5.32 -17.10
N VAL A 47 -0.40 -4.38 -16.24
CA VAL A 47 0.52 -3.29 -16.61
C VAL A 47 1.93 -3.60 -16.11
N PHE A 48 2.91 -3.56 -17.00
CA PHE A 48 4.33 -3.54 -16.64
C PHE A 48 4.86 -2.11 -16.73
N THR A 49 5.27 -1.51 -15.61
CA THR A 49 6.09 -0.27 -15.67
C THR A 49 7.50 -0.62 -16.14
N ASN A 50 8.26 0.37 -16.66
CA ASN A 50 9.67 0.18 -17.02
C ASN A 50 9.91 -1.04 -17.95
N SER A 51 9.07 -1.21 -18.97
CA SER A 51 9.07 -2.40 -19.85
C SER A 51 9.01 -2.10 -21.35
N PHE A 52 8.72 -0.85 -21.73
CA PHE A 52 8.80 -0.38 -23.11
C PHE A 52 10.01 0.55 -23.31
N PRO A 53 10.78 0.42 -24.41
CA PRO A 53 11.90 1.30 -24.71
C PRO A 53 11.46 2.74 -24.96
N HIS A 54 12.33 3.70 -24.61
CA HIS A 54 12.17 5.08 -25.05
C HIS A 54 12.25 5.18 -26.59
N PRO A 55 11.54 6.14 -27.23
CA PRO A 55 11.48 6.27 -28.69
C PRO A 55 12.81 6.65 -29.38
N GLU A 56 13.88 6.84 -28.61
CA GLU A 56 15.25 7.09 -29.11
C GLU A 56 16.00 5.78 -29.45
N ILE A 57 15.46 4.62 -29.12
CA ILE A 57 16.05 3.31 -29.43
C ILE A 57 15.83 2.94 -30.91
N SER A 58 16.85 2.33 -31.52
CA SER A 58 16.85 2.00 -32.95
C SER A 58 15.73 1.03 -33.33
N LEU A 59 15.07 1.29 -34.46
CA LEU A 59 13.96 0.47 -34.97
C LEU A 59 14.31 -1.03 -35.07
N GLU A 60 15.54 -1.36 -35.45
CA GLU A 60 16.02 -2.75 -35.56
C GLU A 60 16.00 -3.50 -34.22
N MET A 61 16.33 -2.81 -33.10
CA MET A 61 16.17 -3.39 -31.76
C MET A 61 14.69 -3.56 -31.40
N LEU A 62 13.85 -2.58 -31.74
CA LEU A 62 12.41 -2.66 -31.49
C LEU A 62 11.78 -3.88 -32.18
N TRP A 63 12.05 -4.09 -33.48
CA TRP A 63 11.57 -5.25 -34.23
C TRP A 63 12.01 -6.58 -33.59
N LYS A 64 13.30 -6.72 -33.27
CA LYS A 64 13.86 -7.95 -32.69
C LYS A 64 13.33 -8.27 -31.28
N GLU A 65 12.92 -7.26 -30.51
CA GLU A 65 12.26 -7.47 -29.22
C GLU A 65 10.75 -7.76 -29.39
N LEU A 66 10.08 -7.17 -30.39
CA LEU A 66 8.69 -7.49 -30.75
C LEU A 66 8.54 -8.94 -31.26
N ASP A 67 9.50 -9.47 -32.02
CA ASP A 67 9.46 -10.88 -32.47
C ASP A 67 9.43 -11.88 -31.30
N LYS A 68 10.21 -11.62 -30.23
CA LYS A 68 10.15 -12.43 -29.00
C LYS A 68 8.80 -12.29 -28.29
N LEU A 69 8.24 -11.08 -28.28
CA LEU A 69 6.94 -10.80 -27.68
C LEU A 69 5.82 -11.54 -28.44
N ASN A 70 5.89 -11.59 -29.77
CA ASN A 70 4.99 -12.37 -30.62
C ASN A 70 5.08 -13.87 -30.34
N HIS A 71 6.27 -14.42 -30.13
CA HIS A 71 6.41 -15.83 -29.68
C HIS A 71 5.75 -16.08 -28.32
N LEU A 72 5.88 -15.17 -27.36
CA LEU A 72 5.13 -15.26 -26.09
C LEU A 72 3.61 -15.22 -26.31
N TRP A 73 3.12 -14.42 -27.27
CA TRP A 73 1.68 -14.37 -27.59
C TRP A 73 1.17 -15.67 -28.24
N ASP A 74 1.95 -16.29 -29.12
CA ASP A 74 1.61 -17.60 -29.70
C ASP A 74 1.71 -18.75 -28.67
N ASP A 75 2.63 -18.66 -27.70
CA ASP A 75 2.68 -19.56 -26.55
C ASP A 75 1.42 -19.40 -25.67
N ILE A 76 1.04 -18.17 -25.30
CA ILE A 76 -0.17 -17.90 -24.51
C ILE A 76 -1.43 -18.42 -25.21
N LYS A 77 -1.48 -18.33 -26.54
CA LYS A 77 -2.57 -18.89 -27.36
C LYS A 77 -2.62 -20.41 -27.31
N GLN A 78 -1.48 -21.10 -27.23
CA GLN A 78 -1.40 -22.56 -27.07
C GLN A 78 -1.70 -23.00 -25.63
N ASP A 79 -1.04 -22.40 -24.64
CA ASP A 79 -1.13 -22.74 -23.21
C ASP A 79 -2.51 -22.42 -22.62
N SER A 80 -3.08 -21.26 -22.97
CA SER A 80 -4.28 -20.72 -22.32
C SER A 80 -5.48 -20.56 -23.24
N GLY A 81 -5.31 -20.61 -24.56
CA GLY A 81 -6.38 -20.38 -25.53
C GLY A 81 -6.83 -18.91 -25.68
N TYR A 82 -6.07 -17.95 -25.15
CA TYR A 82 -6.29 -16.52 -25.41
C TYR A 82 -5.57 -16.08 -26.70
N VAL A 83 -6.31 -15.48 -27.63
CA VAL A 83 -5.78 -15.03 -28.92
C VAL A 83 -5.47 -13.54 -28.85
N ALA A 84 -4.24 -13.15 -29.22
CA ALA A 84 -3.85 -11.75 -29.39
C ALA A 84 -4.62 -11.12 -30.58
N GLU A 85 -5.40 -10.07 -30.33
CA GLU A 85 -6.27 -9.44 -31.35
C GLU A 85 -5.68 -8.15 -31.92
N LYS A 86 -5.23 -7.24 -31.05
CA LYS A 86 -4.90 -5.86 -31.44
C LYS A 86 -3.79 -5.28 -30.57
N MET A 87 -2.77 -4.73 -31.23
CA MET A 87 -1.79 -3.84 -30.62
C MET A 87 -2.29 -2.39 -30.69
N GLU A 88 -2.10 -1.63 -29.62
CA GLU A 88 -2.36 -0.19 -29.55
C GLU A 88 -1.12 0.52 -29.00
N LEU A 89 -0.63 1.57 -29.68
CA LEU A 89 0.39 2.45 -29.12
C LEU A 89 -0.25 3.50 -28.22
N LEU A 90 0.33 3.75 -27.05
CA LEU A 90 -0.16 4.76 -26.12
C LEU A 90 0.20 6.18 -26.61
N PRO A 91 -0.58 7.21 -26.22
CA PRO A 91 -0.29 8.60 -26.55
C PRO A 91 1.14 9.00 -26.21
N ASN A 92 1.70 9.92 -27.00
CA ASN A 92 3.02 10.53 -26.76
C ASN A 92 4.20 9.53 -26.60
N GLY A 93 4.05 8.28 -27.04
CA GLY A 93 5.08 7.25 -26.90
C GLY A 93 5.19 6.65 -25.49
N GLN A 94 4.17 6.79 -24.63
CA GLN A 94 4.19 6.31 -23.23
C GLN A 94 4.24 4.77 -23.08
N GLY A 95 4.08 4.02 -24.17
CA GLY A 95 4.10 2.56 -24.16
C GLY A 95 3.28 1.92 -25.27
N MET A 96 2.97 0.64 -25.10
CA MET A 96 2.05 -0.13 -25.94
C MET A 96 1.06 -0.95 -25.09
N SER A 97 -0.09 -1.28 -25.66
CA SER A 97 -1.03 -2.28 -25.14
C SER A 97 -1.24 -3.38 -26.16
N GLN A 98 -1.42 -4.61 -25.71
CA GLN A 98 -1.87 -5.74 -26.51
C GLN A 98 -3.17 -6.29 -25.90
N LEU A 99 -4.23 -6.38 -26.71
CA LEU A 99 -5.50 -6.98 -26.32
C LEU A 99 -5.55 -8.46 -26.72
N PHE A 100 -6.24 -9.26 -25.90
CA PHE A 100 -6.42 -10.70 -26.04
C PHE A 100 -7.86 -11.10 -25.77
N SER A 101 -8.41 -12.04 -26.54
CA SER A 101 -9.76 -12.58 -26.32
C SER A 101 -9.77 -14.11 -26.15
N LYS A 102 -10.77 -14.60 -25.40
CA LYS A 102 -11.09 -16.02 -25.26
C LYS A 102 -12.60 -16.18 -25.09
N GLY A 103 -13.32 -16.32 -26.20
CA GLY A 103 -14.78 -16.28 -26.19
C GLY A 103 -15.28 -14.92 -25.70
N ASN A 104 -16.07 -14.92 -24.62
CA ASN A 104 -16.59 -13.68 -24.02
C ASN A 104 -15.61 -13.01 -23.02
N LEU A 105 -14.43 -13.59 -22.78
CA LEU A 105 -13.41 -13.01 -21.90
C LEU A 105 -12.43 -12.15 -22.70
N SER A 106 -12.11 -10.97 -22.18
CA SER A 106 -11.08 -10.09 -22.71
C SER A 106 -10.00 -9.85 -21.64
N LYS A 107 -8.74 -9.78 -22.06
CA LYS A 107 -7.59 -9.42 -21.23
C LYS A 107 -6.67 -8.48 -22.01
N LYS A 108 -5.94 -7.62 -21.31
CA LYS A 108 -4.98 -6.67 -21.88
C LYS A 108 -3.64 -6.76 -21.15
N VAL A 109 -2.54 -6.72 -21.90
CA VAL A 109 -1.19 -6.53 -21.36
C VAL A 109 -0.64 -5.21 -21.87
N THR A 110 -0.20 -4.36 -20.94
CA THR A 110 0.25 -2.98 -21.22
C THR A 110 1.71 -2.84 -20.79
N LEU A 111 2.57 -2.41 -21.70
CA LEU A 111 3.99 -2.20 -21.48
C LEU A 111 4.28 -0.71 -21.51
N LEU A 112 4.72 -0.13 -20.39
CA LEU A 112 4.98 1.31 -20.26
C LEU A 112 6.46 1.63 -20.32
N VAL A 113 6.78 2.84 -20.79
CA VAL A 113 8.13 3.39 -20.67
C VAL A 113 8.51 3.62 -19.20
N SER A 114 9.77 4.01 -18.98
CA SER A 114 10.25 4.45 -17.67
C SER A 114 9.48 5.66 -17.12
N GLU A 115 9.54 5.85 -15.81
CA GLU A 115 9.05 7.05 -15.10
C GLU A 115 7.52 7.30 -15.20
N GLN A 116 6.74 6.38 -15.77
CA GLN A 116 5.28 6.51 -15.84
C GLN A 116 4.61 6.32 -14.47
N VAL A 117 3.81 7.30 -14.06
CA VAL A 117 3.03 7.27 -12.81
C VAL A 117 1.71 6.54 -13.03
N LEU A 118 1.47 5.48 -12.26
CA LEU A 118 0.18 4.78 -12.23
C LEU A 118 -0.72 5.36 -11.14
N LEU A 119 -1.99 5.57 -11.48
CA LEU A 119 -3.01 6.13 -10.59
C LEU A 119 -4.04 5.05 -10.23
N PHE A 120 -4.16 4.78 -8.93
CA PHE A 120 -5.10 3.81 -8.37
C PHE A 120 -6.00 4.49 -7.34
N LYS A 121 -7.22 3.96 -7.15
CA LYS A 121 -8.23 4.48 -6.22
C LYS A 121 -8.24 3.77 -4.87
N LYS A 122 -7.68 2.56 -4.77
CA LYS A 122 -7.57 1.78 -3.52
C LYS A 122 -6.23 1.06 -3.41
N VAL A 123 -5.47 1.33 -2.34
CA VAL A 123 -4.15 0.72 -2.12
C VAL A 123 -4.23 -0.73 -1.60
N THR A 124 -5.33 -1.14 -0.95
CA THR A 124 -5.71 -2.56 -0.69
C THR A 124 -5.34 -3.54 -1.80
N ARG A 125 -5.60 -3.20 -3.08
CA ARG A 125 -5.29 -4.07 -4.23
C ARG A 125 -3.80 -4.18 -4.52
N LEU A 126 -3.05 -3.10 -4.30
CA LEU A 126 -1.60 -3.05 -4.47
C LEU A 126 -0.89 -3.84 -3.37
N ILE A 127 -1.33 -3.65 -2.11
CA ILE A 127 -0.83 -4.39 -0.94
C ILE A 127 -0.93 -5.89 -1.18
N LYS A 128 -2.12 -6.40 -1.58
CA LYS A 128 -2.37 -7.82 -1.87
C LYS A 128 -1.50 -8.41 -2.98
N ASN A 129 -0.95 -7.57 -3.85
CA ASN A 129 -0.04 -7.96 -4.95
C ASN A 129 1.44 -7.66 -4.63
N HIS A 130 1.81 -7.63 -3.35
CA HIS A 130 3.20 -7.45 -2.88
C HIS A 130 3.85 -6.11 -3.25
N ILE A 131 3.05 -5.02 -3.23
CA ILE A 131 3.62 -3.69 -3.00
C ILE A 131 3.95 -3.56 -1.51
N ASP A 132 5.24 -3.70 -1.20
CA ASP A 132 5.78 -3.82 0.16
C ASP A 132 6.29 -2.49 0.75
N THR A 133 6.20 -1.39 0.00
CA THR A 133 6.53 -0.04 0.48
C THR A 133 5.55 0.98 -0.06
N ILE A 134 5.00 1.81 0.83
CA ILE A 134 4.00 2.84 0.54
C ILE A 134 4.48 4.16 1.13
N ILE A 135 4.65 5.17 0.27
CA ILE A 135 5.03 6.52 0.67
C ILE A 135 3.78 7.41 0.67
N GLY A 136 3.41 7.92 1.85
CA GLY A 136 2.28 8.83 2.03
C GLY A 136 2.73 10.29 1.93
N MET A 137 2.16 11.05 1.00
CA MET A 137 2.50 12.48 0.77
C MET A 137 1.25 13.36 0.56
N SER A 138 0.09 12.95 1.06
CA SER A 138 -1.19 13.62 0.77
C SER A 138 -1.60 14.66 1.82
N GLY A 139 -1.04 14.61 3.03
CA GLY A 139 -1.52 15.40 4.17
C GLY A 139 -2.96 15.06 4.59
N LEU A 140 -3.49 13.89 4.21
CA LEU A 140 -4.87 13.45 4.48
C LEU A 140 -4.90 11.97 4.93
N PRO A 141 -5.80 11.55 5.83
CA PRO A 141 -5.82 10.20 6.40
C PRO A 141 -6.44 9.17 5.43
N VAL A 142 -5.66 8.83 4.41
CA VAL A 142 -6.07 8.02 3.25
C VAL A 142 -5.86 6.51 3.43
N PHE A 143 -4.96 6.08 4.31
CA PHE A 143 -4.64 4.67 4.54
C PHE A 143 -5.31 4.19 5.83
N ASP A 144 -6.08 3.10 5.77
CA ASP A 144 -6.99 2.72 6.84
C ASP A 144 -7.02 1.22 7.21
N GLU A 145 -7.93 0.86 8.12
CA GLU A 145 -8.04 -0.50 8.62
C GLU A 145 -8.37 -1.54 7.53
N HIS A 146 -9.00 -1.17 6.40
CA HIS A 146 -9.17 -2.08 5.27
C HIS A 146 -7.83 -2.35 4.55
N ASP A 147 -6.92 -1.38 4.49
CA ASP A 147 -5.57 -1.56 3.94
C ASP A 147 -4.71 -2.47 4.84
N ILE A 148 -4.86 -2.36 6.16
CA ILE A 148 -4.28 -3.33 7.10
C ILE A 148 -4.92 -4.73 6.93
N ASN A 149 -6.24 -4.84 6.80
CA ASN A 149 -6.93 -6.12 6.52
C ASN A 149 -6.42 -6.75 5.20
N ALA A 150 -6.11 -5.92 4.20
CA ALA A 150 -5.51 -6.36 2.94
C ALA A 150 -4.06 -6.88 3.10
N PHE A 151 -3.26 -6.31 4.01
CA PHE A 151 -1.95 -6.82 4.38
C PHE A 151 -2.03 -8.13 5.18
N LEU A 152 -2.92 -8.21 6.17
CA LEU A 152 -3.12 -9.42 6.98
C LEU A 152 -3.61 -10.60 6.12
N THR A 153 -4.49 -10.35 5.14
CA THR A 153 -4.98 -11.39 4.21
C THR A 153 -4.03 -11.74 3.04
N ARG A 154 -2.91 -11.02 2.88
CA ARG A 154 -1.90 -11.33 1.86
C ARG A 154 -1.25 -12.69 2.11
N LYS A 155 -1.17 -13.55 1.09
CA LYS A 155 -0.52 -14.86 1.20
C LYS A 155 0.95 -14.74 0.84
N THR A 156 1.84 -15.30 1.66
CA THR A 156 3.25 -15.49 1.30
C THR A 156 3.53 -16.89 0.78
N ASN A 157 4.37 -16.98 -0.26
CA ASN A 157 4.84 -18.25 -0.81
C ASN A 157 6.17 -18.67 -0.14
N GLY A 158 6.10 -19.12 1.12
CA GLY A 158 7.23 -19.68 1.85
C GLY A 158 7.34 -19.19 3.30
N ASN A 159 8.43 -19.60 3.97
CA ASN A 159 8.68 -19.31 5.40
C ASN A 159 9.31 -17.92 5.65
N THR A 160 9.25 -16.99 4.69
CA THR A 160 9.76 -15.63 4.84
C THR A 160 8.74 -14.73 5.53
N VAL A 161 9.23 -13.79 6.35
CA VAL A 161 8.38 -12.78 6.99
C VAL A 161 7.79 -11.85 5.93
N ASP A 162 6.48 -11.67 5.94
CA ASP A 162 5.77 -10.76 5.03
C ASP A 162 5.96 -9.32 5.51
N GLU A 163 6.51 -8.41 4.70
CA GLU A 163 6.80 -7.04 5.13
C GLU A 163 5.96 -5.99 4.38
N LEU A 164 5.43 -5.02 5.13
CA LEU A 164 4.88 -3.79 4.59
C LEU A 164 5.50 -2.58 5.31
N VAL A 165 6.16 -1.72 4.55
CA VAL A 165 6.76 -0.47 5.02
C VAL A 165 5.88 0.72 4.67
N LEU A 166 5.46 1.47 5.67
CA LEU A 166 4.72 2.72 5.54
C LEU A 166 5.68 3.87 5.85
N VAL A 167 5.78 4.84 4.95
CA VAL A 167 6.76 5.95 5.00
C VAL A 167 6.01 7.27 4.88
N SER A 168 6.02 8.14 5.89
CA SER A 168 5.29 9.40 5.84
C SER A 168 6.17 10.57 5.41
N GLY A 169 5.71 11.33 4.42
CA GLY A 169 6.19 12.67 4.08
C GLY A 169 5.50 13.79 4.86
N SER A 170 4.54 13.48 5.75
CA SER A 170 3.91 14.45 6.64
C SER A 170 4.46 14.34 8.07
N SER A 171 4.56 15.47 8.77
CA SER A 171 5.28 15.56 10.06
C SER A 171 4.59 14.89 11.26
N LYS A 172 3.53 14.09 11.04
CA LYS A 172 2.74 13.38 12.07
C LYS A 172 2.08 12.09 11.56
N ASP A 173 2.67 11.44 10.54
CA ASP A 173 2.16 10.19 9.97
C ASP A 173 0.68 10.27 9.53
N TYR A 174 0.26 11.44 9.07
CA TYR A 174 -1.17 11.79 8.99
C TYR A 174 -1.91 10.94 7.95
N GLU A 175 -1.20 10.49 6.92
CA GLU A 175 -1.67 9.52 5.92
C GLU A 175 -2.08 8.18 6.52
N PHE A 176 -1.35 7.72 7.53
CA PHE A 176 -1.50 6.41 8.17
C PHE A 176 -2.26 6.48 9.50
N LYS A 177 -2.71 7.68 9.92
CA LYS A 177 -3.31 7.95 11.24
C LYS A 177 -4.41 6.96 11.63
N LYS A 178 -5.28 6.55 10.69
CA LYS A 178 -6.35 5.56 10.97
C LYS A 178 -5.76 4.19 11.28
N ALA A 179 -4.85 3.69 10.43
CA ALA A 179 -4.15 2.43 10.64
C ALA A 179 -3.31 2.41 11.93
N ILE A 180 -2.69 3.54 12.31
CA ILE A 180 -1.99 3.67 13.60
C ILE A 180 -2.95 3.48 14.78
N VAL A 181 -4.08 4.18 14.76
CA VAL A 181 -5.13 4.02 15.79
C VAL A 181 -5.62 2.57 15.85
N PHE A 182 -5.98 1.98 14.70
CA PHE A 182 -6.41 0.58 14.60
C PHE A 182 -5.38 -0.42 15.16
N MET A 183 -4.10 -0.25 14.84
CA MET A 183 -3.03 -1.11 15.37
C MET A 183 -2.82 -0.94 16.88
N ASP A 184 -3.02 0.26 17.43
CA ASP A 184 -2.95 0.51 18.88
C ASP A 184 -4.20 0.05 19.65
N GLU A 185 -5.39 0.03 19.02
CA GLU A 185 -6.58 -0.65 19.55
C GLU A 185 -6.36 -2.17 19.64
N LEU A 186 -5.88 -2.80 18.57
CA LEU A 186 -5.59 -4.24 18.55
C LEU A 186 -4.54 -4.59 19.61
N LEU A 187 -3.50 -3.78 19.78
CA LEU A 187 -2.52 -3.96 20.87
C LEU A 187 -3.15 -3.81 22.25
N ALA A 188 -4.10 -2.89 22.45
CA ALA A 188 -4.82 -2.78 23.71
C ALA A 188 -5.62 -4.07 23.99
N LEU A 189 -6.42 -4.53 23.02
CA LEU A 189 -7.23 -5.75 23.12
C LEU A 189 -6.41 -7.00 23.41
N LEU A 190 -5.28 -7.17 22.71
CA LEU A 190 -4.38 -8.31 22.86
C LEU A 190 -3.58 -8.27 24.17
N SER A 191 -3.32 -7.09 24.74
CA SER A 191 -2.70 -6.93 26.05
C SER A 191 -3.62 -7.35 27.21
N GLU A 192 -3.08 -7.42 28.42
CA GLU A 192 -3.84 -7.60 29.67
C GLU A 192 -4.41 -6.29 30.24
N LYS A 193 -4.37 -5.18 29.49
CA LYS A 193 -5.04 -3.94 29.92
C LYS A 193 -6.54 -4.18 30.10
N THR A 194 -7.09 -3.64 31.18
CA THR A 194 -8.52 -3.37 31.27
C THR A 194 -8.88 -2.28 30.25
N ILE A 195 -9.90 -2.57 29.44
CA ILE A 195 -10.52 -1.64 28.50
C ILE A 195 -12.00 -1.63 28.87
N ASP A 196 -12.61 -0.45 28.87
CA ASP A 196 -14.04 -0.31 29.09
C ASP A 196 -14.87 -1.18 28.11
N ILE A 197 -16.02 -1.68 28.58
CA ILE A 197 -16.83 -2.64 27.83
C ILE A 197 -17.57 -1.95 26.67
N GLU A 198 -18.08 -0.73 26.84
CA GLU A 198 -18.70 0.04 25.75
C GLU A 198 -17.66 0.36 24.67
N GLN A 199 -16.43 0.69 25.09
CA GLN A 199 -15.31 0.91 24.18
C GLN A 199 -14.91 -0.35 23.39
N GLN A 200 -14.89 -1.52 24.05
CA GLN A 200 -14.66 -2.82 23.39
C GLN A 200 -15.76 -3.17 22.38
N LEU A 201 -17.03 -3.07 22.77
CA LEU A 201 -18.18 -3.35 21.90
C LEU A 201 -18.21 -2.43 20.67
N THR A 202 -17.83 -1.17 20.84
CA THR A 202 -17.68 -0.20 19.75
C THR A 202 -16.63 -0.65 18.74
N TRP A 203 -15.46 -1.12 19.21
CA TRP A 203 -14.41 -1.66 18.33
C TRP A 203 -14.86 -2.96 17.64
N TYR A 204 -15.45 -3.89 18.39
CA TYR A 204 -15.97 -5.15 17.82
C TYR A 204 -17.03 -4.91 16.77
N ARG A 205 -18.01 -4.01 17.00
CA ARG A 205 -19.03 -3.65 16.02
C ARG A 205 -18.37 -3.25 14.69
N ARG A 206 -17.41 -2.34 14.72
CA ARG A 206 -16.67 -1.93 13.52
C ARG A 206 -15.91 -3.09 12.86
N TYR A 207 -15.25 -3.96 13.63
CA TYR A 207 -14.49 -5.08 13.06
C TYR A 207 -15.39 -6.12 12.37
N TYR A 208 -16.58 -6.38 12.92
CA TYR A 208 -17.58 -7.27 12.31
C TYR A 208 -18.34 -6.60 11.15
N GLU A 209 -18.58 -5.29 11.18
CA GLU A 209 -19.16 -4.52 10.07
C GLU A 209 -18.22 -4.41 8.86
N GLN A 210 -16.90 -4.35 9.09
CA GLN A 210 -15.88 -4.20 8.05
C GLN A 210 -15.21 -5.52 7.61
N GLU A 211 -15.73 -6.67 8.06
CA GLU A 211 -15.27 -8.02 7.67
C GLU A 211 -13.75 -8.24 7.94
N MET A 212 -13.31 -7.89 9.15
CA MET A 212 -11.90 -8.05 9.55
C MET A 212 -11.50 -9.53 9.64
N CYS A 213 -10.37 -9.89 9.02
CA CYS A 213 -9.97 -11.30 8.83
C CYS A 213 -9.64 -12.08 10.12
N PHE A 214 -9.48 -11.39 11.26
CA PHE A 214 -9.27 -11.98 12.59
C PHE A 214 -10.57 -12.12 13.42
N VAL A 215 -11.73 -11.71 12.87
CA VAL A 215 -13.07 -12.01 13.42
C VAL A 215 -13.95 -12.83 12.46
N ALA A 216 -13.40 -13.22 11.30
CA ALA A 216 -14.11 -13.97 10.26
C ALA A 216 -14.19 -15.47 10.60
N ASP A 217 -15.09 -15.82 11.53
CA ASP A 217 -15.37 -17.18 11.97
C ASP A 217 -16.80 -17.66 11.61
N GLY A 218 -17.17 -18.86 12.07
CA GLY A 218 -18.50 -19.44 11.81
C GLY A 218 -19.67 -18.74 12.52
N ASP A 219 -19.39 -17.92 13.54
CA ASP A 219 -20.39 -17.18 14.31
C ASP A 219 -20.49 -15.70 13.87
N MET A 220 -19.63 -15.28 12.94
CA MET A 220 -19.45 -13.89 12.50
C MET A 220 -20.77 -13.17 12.21
N GLU A 221 -21.67 -13.78 11.46
CA GLU A 221 -22.97 -13.18 11.12
C GLU A 221 -23.91 -13.08 12.33
N VAL A 222 -23.84 -14.03 13.27
CA VAL A 222 -24.62 -13.97 14.51
C VAL A 222 -24.10 -12.86 15.41
N ILE A 223 -22.78 -12.80 15.62
CA ILE A 223 -22.15 -11.78 16.46
C ILE A 223 -22.35 -10.38 15.85
N ARG A 224 -22.27 -10.23 14.52
CA ARG A 224 -22.63 -9.00 13.81
C ARG A 224 -24.09 -8.59 14.04
N GLN A 225 -25.03 -9.54 13.97
CA GLN A 225 -26.45 -9.28 14.25
C GLN A 225 -26.76 -8.96 15.73
N VAL A 226 -25.96 -9.45 16.68
CA VAL A 226 -26.04 -9.09 18.11
C VAL A 226 -25.44 -7.70 18.35
N LEU A 227 -24.24 -7.41 17.84
CA LEU A 227 -23.58 -6.12 18.02
C LEU A 227 -24.35 -4.97 17.34
N ALA A 228 -25.13 -5.25 16.30
CA ALA A 228 -26.00 -4.30 15.63
C ALA A 228 -27.39 -4.13 16.28
N SER A 229 -27.81 -4.95 17.26
CA SER A 229 -29.20 -4.93 17.76
C SER A 229 -29.53 -3.80 18.72
N GLY A 230 -28.54 -3.04 19.21
CA GLY A 230 -28.80 -1.86 20.02
C GLY A 230 -27.55 -1.24 20.64
N GLU A 231 -27.74 -0.09 21.27
CA GLU A 231 -26.72 0.63 22.04
C GLU A 231 -26.77 0.26 23.53
N THR A 232 -27.79 -0.49 23.97
CA THR A 232 -27.97 -0.91 25.37
C THR A 232 -27.75 -2.40 25.56
N ALA A 233 -27.27 -2.77 26.75
CA ALA A 233 -27.05 -4.16 27.15
C ALA A 233 -28.32 -5.03 27.00
N ASP A 234 -29.48 -4.51 27.41
CA ASP A 234 -30.76 -5.22 27.33
C ASP A 234 -31.11 -5.67 25.90
N SER A 235 -30.81 -4.84 24.88
CA SER A 235 -31.09 -5.18 23.48
C SER A 235 -30.13 -6.25 22.95
N MET A 236 -28.87 -6.24 23.39
CA MET A 236 -27.92 -7.31 23.08
C MET A 236 -28.32 -8.62 23.76
N VAL A 237 -28.74 -8.58 25.04
CA VAL A 237 -29.26 -9.74 25.78
C VAL A 237 -30.53 -10.31 25.12
N ALA A 238 -31.48 -9.46 24.76
CA ALA A 238 -32.70 -9.87 24.06
C ALA A 238 -32.42 -10.48 22.68
N LYS A 239 -31.36 -10.04 22.00
CA LYS A 239 -30.92 -10.60 20.72
C LYS A 239 -30.15 -11.91 20.90
N LEU A 240 -29.26 -12.02 21.88
CA LEU A 240 -28.51 -13.24 22.23
C LEU A 240 -29.42 -14.44 22.51
N LYS A 241 -30.58 -14.21 23.15
CA LYS A 241 -31.61 -15.25 23.39
C LYS A 241 -32.17 -15.91 22.13
N GLN A 242 -31.93 -15.33 20.95
CA GLN A 242 -32.34 -15.90 19.65
C GLN A 242 -31.31 -16.92 19.10
N TYR A 243 -30.13 -17.05 19.72
CA TYR A 243 -29.02 -17.88 19.25
C TYR A 243 -28.45 -18.76 20.39
N PRO A 244 -29.23 -19.74 20.90
CA PRO A 244 -28.83 -20.55 22.06
C PRO A 244 -27.49 -21.26 21.87
N LYS A 245 -27.14 -21.69 20.65
CA LYS A 245 -25.83 -22.29 20.34
C LYS A 245 -24.66 -21.33 20.62
N LEU A 246 -24.80 -20.03 20.36
CA LEU A 246 -23.76 -19.04 20.68
C LEU A 246 -23.64 -18.83 22.20
N LEU A 247 -24.73 -18.98 22.95
CA LEU A 247 -24.68 -18.96 24.42
C LEU A 247 -23.89 -20.17 24.93
N GLU A 248 -24.22 -21.37 24.45
CA GLU A 248 -23.54 -22.63 24.79
C GLU A 248 -22.05 -22.58 24.46
N ASP A 249 -21.69 -22.23 23.21
CA ASP A 249 -20.29 -22.15 22.75
C ASP A 249 -19.49 -21.05 23.46
N SER A 250 -20.15 -20.01 23.98
CA SER A 250 -19.52 -18.93 24.76
C SER A 250 -19.51 -19.19 26.28
N GLY A 251 -20.04 -20.33 26.75
CA GLY A 251 -20.17 -20.64 28.18
C GLY A 251 -21.16 -19.75 28.94
N LEU A 252 -22.07 -19.08 28.25
CA LEU A 252 -23.11 -18.21 28.82
C LEU A 252 -24.27 -19.06 29.34
N ASN A 253 -24.73 -18.80 30.57
CA ASN A 253 -25.87 -19.49 31.16
C ASN A 253 -27.04 -18.54 31.43
N ASP A 254 -28.26 -19.05 31.36
CA ASP A 254 -29.52 -18.28 31.54
C ASP A 254 -29.73 -17.68 32.94
N THR A 255 -28.88 -17.99 33.92
CA THR A 255 -29.05 -17.53 35.31
C THR A 255 -28.46 -16.16 35.60
N GLN A 256 -27.61 -15.61 34.72
CA GLN A 256 -26.99 -14.28 34.89
C GLN A 256 -26.99 -13.43 33.60
N PRO A 257 -28.16 -13.00 33.08
CA PRO A 257 -28.25 -12.19 31.86
C PRO A 257 -27.42 -10.90 31.90
N ASP A 258 -27.35 -10.25 33.06
CA ASP A 258 -26.62 -8.99 33.28
C ASP A 258 -25.11 -9.13 33.01
N ALA A 259 -24.56 -10.34 33.14
CA ALA A 259 -23.16 -10.64 32.86
C ALA A 259 -22.88 -10.99 31.38
N TRP A 260 -23.92 -11.26 30.58
CA TRP A 260 -23.76 -11.80 29.22
C TRP A 260 -22.99 -10.88 28.28
N VAL A 261 -23.20 -9.57 28.38
CA VAL A 261 -22.54 -8.59 27.51
C VAL A 261 -21.04 -8.53 27.81
N SER A 262 -20.66 -8.56 29.09
CA SER A 262 -19.27 -8.62 29.55
C SER A 262 -18.58 -9.92 29.10
N SER A 263 -19.27 -11.06 29.24
CA SER A 263 -18.75 -12.37 28.86
C SER A 263 -18.71 -12.59 27.34
N LEU A 264 -19.64 -12.00 26.58
CA LEU A 264 -19.56 -11.93 25.11
C LEU A 264 -18.34 -11.10 24.67
N ALA A 265 -18.10 -9.96 25.31
CA ALA A 265 -16.95 -9.10 24.99
C ALA A 265 -15.61 -9.83 25.22
N GLU A 266 -15.48 -10.57 26.32
CA GLU A 266 -14.27 -11.38 26.57
C GLU A 266 -14.21 -12.64 25.66
N CYS A 267 -15.35 -13.26 25.29
CA CYS A 267 -15.37 -14.34 24.29
C CYS A 267 -14.83 -13.87 22.93
N ILE A 268 -15.31 -12.71 22.43
CA ILE A 268 -14.79 -12.08 21.21
C ILE A 268 -13.30 -11.76 21.36
N ARG A 269 -12.87 -11.23 22.52
CA ARG A 269 -11.45 -10.94 22.80
C ARG A 269 -10.57 -12.18 22.71
N GLN A 270 -11.01 -13.31 23.27
CA GLN A 270 -10.28 -14.58 23.23
C GLN A 270 -10.25 -15.18 21.82
N LYS A 271 -11.36 -15.06 21.06
CA LYS A 271 -11.39 -15.39 19.63
C LYS A 271 -10.40 -14.56 18.81
N ILE A 272 -10.26 -13.27 19.07
CA ILE A 272 -9.25 -12.43 18.41
C ILE A 272 -7.84 -12.89 18.81
N LYS A 273 -7.58 -13.12 20.10
CA LYS A 273 -6.28 -13.58 20.64
C LYS A 273 -5.81 -14.92 20.09
N SER A 274 -6.70 -15.81 19.63
CA SER A 274 -6.31 -17.10 19.04
C SER A 274 -5.91 -16.99 17.56
N HIS A 275 -6.41 -15.98 16.83
CA HIS A 275 -6.10 -15.78 15.41
C HIS A 275 -4.92 -14.82 15.17
N ILE A 276 -4.78 -13.77 15.99
CA ILE A 276 -3.74 -12.76 15.84
C ILE A 276 -3.01 -12.46 17.16
N SER A 277 -1.69 -12.31 17.09
CA SER A 277 -0.88 -11.71 18.17
C SER A 277 0.06 -10.64 17.60
N ILE A 278 0.29 -9.57 18.36
CA ILE A 278 1.06 -8.39 17.92
C ILE A 278 2.04 -7.97 19.01
N ARG A 279 3.30 -7.77 18.63
CA ARG A 279 4.35 -7.17 19.47
C ARG A 279 4.82 -5.86 18.84
N LYS A 280 4.53 -4.72 19.48
CA LYS A 280 5.11 -3.41 19.12
C LYS A 280 6.56 -3.35 19.58
N SER A 281 7.43 -2.78 18.76
CA SER A 281 8.80 -2.40 19.12
C SER A 281 9.12 -1.04 18.49
N ILE A 282 9.87 -0.20 19.21
CA ILE A 282 10.24 1.15 18.76
C ILE A 282 11.77 1.20 18.70
N HIS A 283 12.29 1.64 17.56
CA HIS A 283 13.73 1.71 17.25
C HIS A 283 14.05 3.14 16.82
N GLN A 284 15.09 3.75 17.38
CA GLN A 284 15.38 5.18 17.16
C GLN A 284 15.67 5.50 15.69
N ASP A 285 16.37 4.61 14.99
CA ASP A 285 16.81 4.81 13.61
C ASP A 285 15.81 4.30 12.55
N VAL A 286 14.66 3.73 12.98
CA VAL A 286 13.66 3.13 12.07
C VAL A 286 12.24 3.61 12.34
N GLY A 287 11.87 3.95 13.58
CA GLY A 287 10.49 4.26 13.96
C GLY A 287 9.81 3.08 14.67
N THR A 288 8.59 2.72 14.25
CA THR A 288 7.79 1.69 14.94
C THR A 288 7.63 0.44 14.07
N ILE A 289 7.88 -0.73 14.66
CA ILE A 289 7.72 -2.03 14.02
C ILE A 289 6.71 -2.85 14.82
N TYR A 290 5.64 -3.27 14.16
CA TYR A 290 4.67 -4.25 14.66
C TYR A 290 5.04 -5.61 14.09
N HIS A 291 5.50 -6.52 14.96
CA HIS A 291 5.69 -7.93 14.61
C HIS A 291 4.37 -8.64 14.86
N ILE A 292 3.78 -9.23 13.82
CA ILE A 292 2.42 -9.77 13.82
C ILE A 292 2.50 -11.26 13.49
N GLN A 293 1.91 -12.12 14.32
CA GLN A 293 1.64 -13.50 13.94
C GLN A 293 0.15 -13.63 13.68
N PHE A 294 -0.23 -14.03 12.46
CA PHE A 294 -1.63 -14.18 12.04
C PHE A 294 -1.82 -15.50 11.30
N ASN A 295 -2.72 -16.36 11.78
CA ASN A 295 -3.04 -17.66 11.18
C ASN A 295 -1.79 -18.50 10.78
N GLY A 296 -0.76 -18.49 11.65
CA GLY A 296 0.51 -19.19 11.43
C GLY A 296 1.55 -18.46 10.56
N GLN A 297 1.18 -17.37 9.87
CA GLN A 297 2.11 -16.53 9.12
C GLN A 297 2.74 -15.45 10.01
N SER A 298 4.05 -15.23 9.82
CA SER A 298 4.77 -14.09 10.42
C SER A 298 4.76 -12.90 9.47
N LYS A 299 4.27 -11.77 9.95
CA LYS A 299 4.15 -10.51 9.21
C LYS A 299 4.80 -9.37 9.99
N ARG A 300 5.30 -8.35 9.29
CA ARG A 300 5.98 -7.19 9.88
C ARG A 300 5.49 -5.91 9.23
N LEU A 301 4.79 -5.09 10.01
CA LEU A 301 4.38 -3.74 9.60
C LEU A 301 5.39 -2.75 10.16
N VAL A 302 6.11 -2.06 9.30
CA VAL A 302 7.08 -1.02 9.67
C VAL A 302 6.45 0.34 9.37
N LEU A 303 6.20 1.15 10.39
CA LEU A 303 5.91 2.56 10.22
C LEU A 303 7.22 3.35 10.42
N LEU A 304 7.82 3.71 9.29
CA LEU A 304 9.13 4.33 9.24
C LEU A 304 9.05 5.76 9.80
N ALA A 305 9.91 6.03 10.78
CA ALA A 305 9.98 7.29 11.54
C ALA A 305 8.69 7.69 12.31
N ASN A 306 7.78 6.77 12.68
CA ASN A 306 6.58 7.08 13.49
C ASN A 306 6.79 8.16 14.58
N GLY A 307 6.15 9.32 14.44
CA GLY A 307 6.24 10.46 15.37
C GLY A 307 7.47 11.36 15.22
N PHE A 308 8.34 11.08 14.25
CA PHE A 308 9.49 11.88 13.83
C PHE A 308 9.31 12.30 12.38
N VAL A 309 9.69 13.53 12.03
CA VAL A 309 9.88 13.88 10.61
C VAL A 309 11.03 13.01 10.08
N ILE A 310 10.89 12.44 8.88
CA ILE A 310 12.02 11.91 8.10
C ILE A 310 12.87 13.12 7.68
N ASN A 311 13.68 13.61 8.60
CA ASN A 311 14.36 14.90 8.50
C ASN A 311 15.63 14.73 7.66
N PHE A 312 15.55 15.10 6.39
CA PHE A 312 16.61 14.81 5.41
C PHE A 312 17.84 15.77 5.46
N PHE A 313 17.99 16.64 6.48
CA PHE A 313 19.04 17.69 6.46
C PHE A 313 19.88 17.78 7.77
N ALA A 314 19.70 18.80 8.63
CA ALA A 314 20.56 19.08 9.79
C ALA A 314 19.82 19.66 11.01
N LYS A 315 20.34 19.41 12.23
CA LYS A 315 19.64 19.47 13.54
C LYS A 315 19.30 20.86 14.12
N HIS A 316 19.85 21.95 13.58
CA HIS A 316 19.53 23.33 14.00
C HIS A 316 19.69 24.32 12.82
N GLU A 317 18.89 25.39 12.80
CA GLU A 317 18.88 26.43 11.76
C GLU A 317 18.59 27.80 12.39
N LYS A 318 19.33 28.85 11.98
CA LYS A 318 19.25 30.24 12.49
C LYS A 318 19.12 30.36 14.03
N GLY A 319 19.70 29.42 14.79
CA GLY A 319 19.69 29.36 16.26
C GLY A 319 18.52 28.57 16.89
N VAL A 320 17.64 27.99 16.08
CA VAL A 320 16.44 27.24 16.49
C VAL A 320 16.60 25.75 16.15
N LYS A 321 15.94 24.85 16.88
CA LYS A 321 15.86 23.41 16.57
C LYS A 321 15.03 23.18 15.31
N THR A 322 15.54 22.43 14.33
CA THR A 322 14.86 22.08 13.07
C THR A 322 13.89 20.89 13.22
N GLU A 323 13.16 20.84 14.33
CA GLU A 323 12.19 19.78 14.65
C GLU A 323 10.83 20.00 13.95
N TYR A 324 10.77 20.89 12.93
CA TYR A 324 9.52 21.46 12.40
C TYR A 324 9.43 21.68 10.89
N ILE A 325 10.53 21.72 10.16
CA ILE A 325 10.57 21.80 8.69
C ILE A 325 11.59 20.77 8.25
N ASP A 326 11.30 20.06 7.17
CA ASP A 326 12.24 19.17 6.51
C ASP A 326 13.19 19.99 5.60
N PRO A 327 14.53 20.03 5.87
CA PRO A 327 15.61 20.55 4.93
C PRO A 327 16.88 19.03 2.64
N ILE A 328 16.55 17.76 2.13
CA ILE A 328 16.47 17.35 0.71
C ILE A 328 15.24 17.93 -0.04
N VAL A 329 14.02 17.98 0.51
CA VAL A 329 12.79 18.36 -0.26
C VAL A 329 12.88 19.77 -0.85
N THR A 330 13.11 20.79 -0.01
CA THR A 330 13.46 22.16 -0.41
C THR A 330 14.68 22.23 -1.35
N MET A 331 15.67 21.35 -1.20
CA MET A 331 16.82 21.28 -2.12
C MET A 331 16.46 20.73 -3.51
N GLN A 332 15.55 19.76 -3.60
CA GLN A 332 14.99 19.27 -4.86
C GLN A 332 14.13 20.35 -5.54
N LEU A 333 13.31 21.07 -4.76
CA LEU A 333 12.47 22.18 -5.25
C LEU A 333 13.31 23.37 -5.73
N LEU A 334 14.32 23.81 -4.96
CA LEU A 334 15.25 24.85 -5.38
C LEU A 334 16.06 24.43 -6.62
N GLY A 335 16.40 23.14 -6.74
CA GLY A 335 17.03 22.57 -7.93
C GLY A 335 16.15 22.66 -9.18
N LEU A 336 14.89 22.25 -9.07
CA LEU A 336 13.88 22.39 -10.14
C LEU A 336 13.69 23.86 -10.54
N VAL A 337 13.61 24.78 -9.58
CA VAL A 337 13.51 26.22 -9.84
C VAL A 337 14.74 26.76 -10.56
N LYS A 338 15.97 26.37 -10.17
CA LYS A 338 17.19 26.76 -10.90
C LYS A 338 17.15 26.28 -12.34
N LEU A 339 16.89 24.98 -12.52
CA LEU A 339 16.88 24.29 -13.81
C LEU A 339 15.87 24.94 -14.77
N ALA A 340 14.64 25.20 -14.30
CA ALA A 340 13.58 25.82 -15.11
C ALA A 340 13.81 27.31 -15.45
N THR A 341 14.78 27.99 -14.84
CA THR A 341 14.97 29.46 -14.99
C THR A 341 16.32 29.89 -15.56
N THR A 342 17.34 29.02 -15.60
CA THR A 342 18.72 29.42 -15.97
C THR A 342 19.39 28.63 -17.08
N GLU A 343 18.92 27.42 -17.43
CA GLU A 343 19.48 26.64 -18.55
C GLU A 343 18.51 26.57 -19.74
N LYS A 344 19.02 26.72 -20.97
CA LYS A 344 18.24 26.42 -22.18
C LYS A 344 18.13 24.92 -22.34
N ALA A 345 16.89 24.41 -22.40
CA ALA A 345 16.53 23.05 -22.82
C ALA A 345 17.42 21.95 -22.23
N ILE A 346 17.12 21.56 -21.00
CA ILE A 346 17.75 20.41 -20.33
C ILE A 346 17.35 19.14 -21.10
N GLU A 347 18.33 18.32 -21.44
CA GLU A 347 18.12 17.05 -22.14
C GLU A 347 17.48 15.99 -21.22
N PRO A 348 16.89 14.90 -21.76
CA PRO A 348 16.36 13.82 -20.92
C PRO A 348 17.47 13.12 -20.13
N GLY A 349 17.30 12.95 -18.81
CA GLY A 349 18.26 12.18 -18.01
C GLY A 349 18.16 12.35 -16.49
N VAL A 350 18.84 11.45 -15.77
CA VAL A 350 18.88 11.42 -14.30
C VAL A 350 20.02 12.31 -13.78
N TYR A 351 19.68 13.54 -13.40
CA TYR A 351 20.64 14.52 -12.88
C TYR A 351 20.78 14.47 -11.35
N ARG A 352 22.01 14.39 -10.83
CA ARG A 352 22.26 14.61 -9.39
C ARG A 352 22.28 16.11 -9.13
N MET A 353 21.55 16.58 -8.11
CA MET A 353 21.46 18.03 -7.83
C MET A 353 22.83 18.71 -7.65
N ALA A 354 23.80 18.03 -7.02
CA ALA A 354 25.17 18.54 -6.87
C ALA A 354 25.97 18.72 -8.19
N GLN A 355 25.46 18.26 -9.34
CA GLN A 355 26.05 18.47 -10.66
C GLN A 355 25.50 19.74 -11.36
N LYS A 356 24.35 20.25 -10.90
CA LYS A 356 23.60 21.37 -11.53
C LYS A 356 23.39 22.56 -10.59
N ILE A 357 23.36 22.34 -9.29
CA ILE A 357 23.41 23.37 -8.24
C ILE A 357 24.82 23.36 -7.63
N LYS A 358 25.51 24.50 -7.69
CA LYS A 358 26.73 24.75 -6.93
C LYS A 358 26.39 25.36 -5.58
N THR A 359 27.32 25.29 -4.61
CA THR A 359 27.21 25.99 -3.32
C THR A 359 27.01 27.51 -3.50
N GLU A 360 27.59 28.10 -4.55
CA GLU A 360 27.38 29.47 -4.98
C GLU A 360 25.90 29.78 -5.27
N ASP A 361 25.20 28.90 -5.99
CA ASP A 361 23.78 29.08 -6.32
C ASP A 361 22.89 28.96 -5.08
N ILE A 362 23.19 28.00 -4.19
CA ILE A 362 22.47 27.81 -2.92
C ILE A 362 22.54 29.10 -2.09
N ASN A 363 23.74 29.67 -1.96
CA ASN A 363 23.95 30.95 -1.28
C ASN A 363 23.24 32.11 -1.98
N LEU A 364 23.14 32.09 -3.31
CA LEU A 364 22.46 33.12 -4.10
C LEU A 364 20.93 33.03 -3.98
N PHE A 365 20.35 31.83 -3.91
CA PHE A 365 18.93 31.63 -3.61
C PHE A 365 18.58 32.04 -2.18
N TRP A 366 19.35 31.61 -1.17
CA TRP A 366 19.14 32.05 0.20
C TRP A 366 19.28 33.56 0.36
N LYS A 367 20.27 34.17 -0.32
CA LYS A 367 20.39 35.64 -0.35
C LYS A 367 19.21 36.30 -1.05
N ALA A 368 18.73 35.79 -2.18
CA ALA A 368 17.59 36.37 -2.89
C ALA A 368 16.27 36.21 -2.11
N LEU A 369 16.13 35.13 -1.33
CA LEU A 369 15.04 34.94 -0.37
C LEU A 369 15.17 35.93 0.80
N ASP A 370 16.29 35.94 1.53
CA ASP A 370 16.52 36.88 2.63
C ASP A 370 16.39 38.34 2.16
N ASP A 371 16.85 38.70 0.95
CA ASP A 371 16.73 40.05 0.35
C ASP A 371 15.29 40.43 -0.04
N LYS A 372 14.42 39.48 -0.43
CA LYS A 372 12.99 39.73 -0.68
C LYS A 372 12.11 39.56 0.57
N SER A 373 12.61 38.87 1.59
CA SER A 373 11.93 38.64 2.87
C SER A 373 12.35 39.65 3.95
N ARG A 374 13.23 40.62 3.64
CA ARG A 374 13.46 41.78 4.50
C ARG A 374 12.14 42.52 4.71
N PRO A 375 11.76 42.86 5.95
CA PRO A 375 10.68 43.82 6.18
C PRO A 375 11.00 45.12 5.44
N ILE A 376 10.00 45.71 4.77
CA ILE A 376 10.13 47.05 4.21
C ILE A 376 10.35 48.01 5.39
N GLN A 377 11.54 48.59 5.46
CA GLN A 377 11.81 49.68 6.38
C GLN A 377 11.08 50.93 5.86
N PHE A 378 10.20 51.47 6.71
CA PHE A 378 9.58 52.79 6.57
C PHE A 378 10.49 53.85 7.20
#